data_AF-A0A529TX89-F1
#
_entry.id   AF-A0A529TX89-F1
#
_cell.length_a   1.000
_cell.length_b   1.000
_cell.length_c   1.000
_cell.angle_alpha   90.00
_cell.angle_beta   90.00
_cell.angle_gamma   90.00
#
_symmetry.space_group_name_H-M   'P 1'
#
loop_
_entity.id
_entity.type
_entity.pdbx_description
1 polymer ?
#
loop_
_entity_poly.entity_id
_entity_poly.type
_entity_poly.pdbx_seq_one_letter_code
_entity_poly.pdbx_strand_id
1 'polypeptide(L)'
;VADSAKQTRRLGELHHAIEVAVFAADAEVTELGEIIAGSKHGRRSAGDITIADLTGTGVQDTAIATLARDRARAAKAGTIFES
;
A
#
# COMPACT_ATOMS: atom_id res chain seq x y z
N VAL A 1 9.67 0.08 1.76
CA VAL A 1 8.34 0.43 2.32
C VAL A 1 7.31 -0.44 1.65
N ALA A 2 6.45 -1.10 2.42
CA ALA A 2 5.39 -1.97 1.89
C ALA A 2 4.00 -1.36 2.13
N ASP A 3 3.00 -1.74 1.34
CA ASP A 3 1.61 -1.48 1.70
C ASP A 3 1.07 -2.50 2.72
N SER A 4 1.51 -3.75 2.62
CA SER A 4 1.37 -4.76 3.66
C SER A 4 2.61 -5.66 3.67
N ALA A 5 3.43 -5.57 4.73
CA ALA A 5 4.65 -6.37 4.84
C ALA A 5 4.36 -7.87 4.75
N LYS A 6 3.27 -8.33 5.36
CA LYS A 6 2.82 -9.72 5.28
C LYS A 6 2.54 -10.18 3.85
N GLN A 7 1.89 -9.34 3.04
CA GLN A 7 1.54 -9.68 1.67
C GLN A 7 2.75 -9.59 0.74
N THR A 8 3.52 -8.52 0.87
CA THR A 8 4.73 -8.27 0.09
C THR A 8 5.77 -9.38 0.26
N ARG A 9 5.94 -9.95 1.46
CA ARG A 9 6.80 -11.14 1.68
C ARG A 9 6.38 -12.39 0.91
N ARG A 10 5.13 -12.46 0.43
CA ARG A 10 4.56 -13.65 -0.22
C ARG A 10 4.30 -13.44 -1.71
N LEU A 11 3.93 -12.23 -2.10
CA LEU A 11 3.40 -11.92 -3.43
C LEU A 11 4.08 -10.71 -4.09
N GLY A 12 4.83 -9.90 -3.34
CA GLY A 12 5.57 -8.75 -3.86
C GLY A 12 7.03 -9.09 -4.13
N GLU A 13 7.79 -8.16 -4.70
CA GLU A 13 9.19 -8.38 -5.10
C GLU A 13 10.11 -8.75 -3.92
N LEU A 14 9.76 -8.36 -2.70
CA LEU A 14 10.48 -8.73 -1.47
C LEU A 14 10.65 -10.25 -1.30
N HIS A 15 9.71 -11.07 -1.78
CA HIS A 15 9.83 -12.53 -1.62
C HIS A 15 11.09 -13.07 -2.31
N HIS A 16 11.45 -12.55 -3.49
CA HIS A 16 12.67 -12.92 -4.21
C HIS A 16 13.94 -12.57 -3.43
N ALA A 17 13.97 -11.39 -2.81
CA ALA A 17 15.11 -10.95 -2.00
C ALA A 17 15.30 -11.82 -0.73
N ILE A 18 14.20 -12.32 -0.16
CA ILE A 18 14.22 -13.25 0.96
C ILE A 18 14.68 -14.64 0.50
N GLU A 19 14.17 -15.14 -0.63
CA GLU A 19 14.52 -16.46 -1.18
C GLU A 19 16.02 -16.59 -1.46
N VAL A 20 16.66 -15.53 -1.98
CA VAL A 20 18.11 -15.51 -2.23
C VAL A 20 18.92 -15.06 -1.00
N ALA A 21 18.30 -14.94 0.17
CA ALA A 21 18.91 -14.58 1.45
C ALA A 21 19.66 -13.23 1.49
N VAL A 22 19.35 -12.31 0.56
CA VAL A 22 19.90 -10.93 0.59
C VAL A 22 19.07 -10.01 1.49
N PHE A 23 17.88 -10.46 1.91
CA PHE A 23 17.03 -9.80 2.89
C PHE A 23 16.55 -10.83 3.92
N ALA A 24 16.67 -10.54 5.22
CA ALA A 24 16.26 -11.49 6.25
C ALA A 24 14.72 -11.64 6.28
N ALA A 25 14.25 -12.87 6.40
CA ALA A 25 12.83 -13.20 6.34
C ALA A 25 12.00 -12.54 7.46
N ASP A 26 12.64 -12.23 8.59
CA ASP A 26 12.07 -11.59 9.78
C ASP A 26 12.45 -10.11 9.94
N ALA A 27 13.32 -9.58 9.07
CA ALA A 27 13.73 -8.18 9.14
C ALA A 27 12.53 -7.25 9.07
N GLU A 28 12.47 -6.27 9.96
CA GLU A 28 11.37 -5.31 10.02
C GLU A 28 11.22 -4.56 8.69
N VAL A 29 9.98 -4.45 8.19
CA VAL A 29 9.63 -3.68 7.00
C VAL A 29 8.62 -2.62 7.41
N THR A 30 8.97 -1.35 7.22
CA THR A 30 8.07 -0.23 7.45
C THR A 30 6.90 -0.27 6.45
N GLU A 31 5.68 -0.21 6.97
CA GLU A 31 4.47 -0.10 6.17
C GLU A 31 4.11 1.36 5.90
N LEU A 32 3.50 1.62 4.75
CA LEU A 32 3.11 2.96 4.31
C LEU A 32 2.10 3.60 5.28
N GLY A 33 1.19 2.79 5.85
CA GLY A 33 0.24 3.25 6.86
C GLY A 33 0.91 3.78 8.13
N GLU A 34 2.02 3.16 8.56
CA GLU A 34 2.78 3.60 9.73
C GLU A 34 3.44 4.97 9.49
N ILE A 35 3.89 5.22 8.26
CA ILE A 35 4.46 6.51 7.84
C ILE A 35 3.37 7.59 7.80
N ILE A 36 2.22 7.29 7.19
CA ILE A 36 1.09 8.21 7.11
C ILE A 36 0.58 8.58 8.51
N ALA A 37 0.54 7.62 9.42
CA ALA A 37 0.14 7.83 10.82
C ALA A 37 1.20 8.57 11.66
N GLY A 38 2.40 8.82 11.13
CA GLY A 38 3.51 9.45 11.87
C GLY A 38 4.19 8.56 12.90
N SER A 39 3.81 7.27 12.97
CA SER A 39 4.40 6.30 13.91
C SER A 39 5.81 5.83 13.49
N LYS A 40 6.10 5.89 12.19
CA LYS A 40 7.43 5.64 11.62
C LYS A 40 7.82 6.72 10.63
N HIS A 41 9.12 6.90 10.45
CA HIS A 41 9.65 7.86 9.49
C HIS A 41 9.69 7.23 8.10
N GLY A 42 9.33 8.01 7.09
CA GLY A 42 9.65 7.70 5.70
C GLY A 42 11.10 8.08 5.37
N ARG A 43 11.30 8.63 4.18
CA ARG A 43 12.60 9.14 3.72
C ARG A 43 13.13 10.23 4.67
N ARG A 44 14.43 10.18 5.01
CA ARG A 44 15.05 11.09 6.00
C ARG A 44 16.01 12.09 5.40
N SER A 45 16.68 11.75 4.30
CA SER A 45 17.70 12.61 3.70
C SER A 45 17.65 12.62 2.17
N ALA A 46 18.31 13.61 1.56
CA ALA A 46 18.43 13.73 0.11
C ALA A 46 19.21 12.58 -0.54
N GLY A 47 20.08 11.89 0.21
CA GLY A 47 20.88 10.76 -0.27
C GLY A 47 20.18 9.41 -0.18
N ASP A 48 19.05 9.32 0.50
CA ASP A 48 18.35 8.06 0.70
C ASP A 48 17.70 7.58 -0.61
N ILE A 49 17.96 6.31 -0.95
CA ILE A 49 17.20 5.56 -1.95
C ILE A 49 16.12 4.77 -1.23
N THR A 50 14.86 5.01 -1.59
CA THR A 50 13.69 4.32 -1.00
C THR A 50 13.06 3.43 -2.05
N ILE A 51 12.86 2.15 -1.72
CA ILE A 51 12.12 1.19 -2.55
C ILE A 51 10.71 1.05 -1.95
N ALA A 52 9.70 1.19 -2.80
CA ALA A 52 8.31 0.92 -2.46
C ALA A 52 7.86 -0.35 -3.18
N ASP A 53 7.39 -1.33 -2.41
CA ASP A 53 6.88 -2.60 -2.92
C ASP A 53 5.42 -2.72 -2.48
N LEU A 54 4.52 -2.37 -3.41
CA LEU A 54 3.10 -2.16 -3.15
C LEU A 54 2.31 -3.20 -3.94
N THR A 55 1.71 -4.14 -3.22
CA THR A 55 1.02 -5.28 -3.82
C THR A 55 -0.48 -5.04 -4.07
N GLY A 56 -1.02 -3.92 -3.56
CA GLY A 56 -2.43 -3.60 -3.59
C GLY A 56 -3.18 -4.28 -2.46
N THR A 57 -4.11 -3.57 -1.81
CA THR A 57 -4.99 -4.14 -0.79
C THR A 57 -6.44 -3.77 -1.08
N GLY A 58 -7.38 -4.70 -0.91
CA GLY A 58 -8.79 -4.45 -1.20
C GLY A 58 -9.42 -3.31 -0.38
N VAL A 59 -8.82 -2.97 0.78
CA VAL A 59 -9.23 -1.80 1.56
C VAL A 59 -8.94 -0.48 0.84
N GLN A 60 -7.84 -0.39 0.09
CA GLN A 60 -7.50 0.79 -0.69
C GLN A 60 -8.51 1.00 -1.82
N ASP A 61 -8.85 -0.07 -2.55
CA ASP A 61 -9.86 -0.03 -3.61
C ASP A 61 -11.23 0.38 -3.08
N THR A 62 -11.61 -0.17 -1.92
CA THR A 62 -12.89 0.15 -1.26
C THR A 62 -12.94 1.61 -0.83
N ALA A 63 -11.85 2.16 -0.31
CA ALA A 63 -11.76 3.57 0.07
C ALA A 63 -11.91 4.49 -1.16
N ILE A 64 -11.22 4.18 -2.25
CA ILE A 64 -11.31 4.93 -3.51
C ILE A 64 -12.73 4.83 -4.09
N ALA A 65 -13.32 3.63 -4.14
CA ALA A 65 -14.67 3.41 -4.64
C ALA A 65 -15.72 4.17 -3.82
N THR A 66 -15.57 4.19 -2.49
CA THR A 66 -16.45 4.94 -1.58
C THR A 66 -16.38 6.44 -1.86
N LEU A 67 -15.16 6.99 -1.96
CA LEU A 67 -14.97 8.41 -2.28
C LEU A 67 -15.52 8.77 -3.67
N ALA A 68 -15.25 7.92 -4.67
CA ALA A 68 -15.73 8.12 -6.03
C ALA A 68 -17.27 8.09 -6.09
N ARG A 69 -17.90 7.15 -5.39
CA ARG A 69 -19.36 7.07 -5.26
C ARG A 69 -19.93 8.34 -4.63
N ASP A 70 -19.34 8.83 -3.55
CA ASP A 70 -19.83 10.01 -2.84
C ASP A 70 -19.68 11.27 -3.71
N ARG A 71 -18.59 11.39 -4.47
CA ARG A 71 -18.41 12.46 -5.47
C ARG A 71 -19.40 12.38 -6.62
N ALA A 72 -19.65 11.17 -7.14
CA ALA A 72 -20.63 10.97 -8.20
C ALA A 72 -22.04 11.39 -7.75
N ARG A 73 -22.43 11.04 -6.53
CA ARG A 73 -23.69 11.50 -5.91
C ARG A 73 -23.77 13.02 -5.83
N ALA A 74 -22.73 13.69 -5.32
CA ALA A 74 -22.69 15.14 -5.21
C ALA A 74 -22.77 15.85 -6.58
N ALA A 75 -22.14 15.26 -7.60
CA ALA A 75 -22.16 15.78 -8.96
C ALA A 75 -23.41 15.37 -9.78
N LYS A 76 -24.33 14.59 -9.21
CA LYS A 76 -25.48 13.99 -9.93
C LYS A 76 -25.04 13.20 -11.17
N ALA A 77 -23.91 12.49 -11.07
CA ALA A 77 -23.35 11.67 -12.12
C ALA A 77 -23.60 10.16 -11.87
N GLY A 78 -23.68 9.37 -12.94
CA GLY A 78 -23.90 7.92 -12.89
C GLY A 78 -25.30 7.50 -13.32
N THR A 79 -25.59 6.19 -13.19
CA THR A 79 -26.87 5.59 -13.56
C THR A 79 -27.31 4.63 -12.47
N ILE A 80 -28.58 4.71 -12.07
CA ILE A 80 -29.17 3.78 -11.11
C ILE A 80 -29.63 2.55 -11.88
N PHE A 81 -29.27 1.37 -11.37
CA PHE A 81 -29.75 0.09 -11.87
C PHE A 81 -30.54 -0.58 -10.75
N GLU A 82 -31.69 -1.15 -11.11
CA GLU A 82 -32.52 -1.98 -10.24
C GLU A 82 -32.41 -3.43 -10.71
N SER A 83 -32.62 -4.37 -9.78
CA SER A 83 -32.56 -5.83 -10.07
C SER A 83 -33.96 -6.42 -10.09
#